data_AF-A0A930W266-F1
#
_entry.id   AF-A0A930W266-F1
#
_cell.length_a   1.000
_cell.length_b   1.000
_cell.length_c   1.000
_cell.angle_alpha   90.00
_cell.angle_beta   90.00
_cell.angle_gamma   90.00
#
_symmetry.space_group_name_H-M   'P 1'
#
loop_
_entity.id
_entity.type
_entity.pdbx_description
1 polymer ?
#
loop_
_entity_poly.entity_id
_entity_poly.type
_entity_poly.pdbx_seq_one_letter_code
_entity_poly.pdbx_strand_id
1 'polypeptide(L)'
;MFDDGSHIIYVNSAMADTSTPLGRLMHDFRCAQPEKMYYDVLAQRTRAFKQNEEGVSHVSALWEQLLKEEYEQGREAGIEKGIEKGVEQERLSSIRRMMSELQLSMEKAMDVLAIPRSEWGRYKAML
;
A
#
# COMPACT_ATOMS: atom_id res chain seq x y z
N MET A 1 12.88 6.84 -32.54
CA MET A 1 11.58 6.41 -33.07
C MET A 1 11.43 4.97 -32.64
N PHE A 2 10.34 4.63 -31.95
CA PHE A 2 10.11 3.26 -31.48
C PHE A 2 9.63 2.40 -32.67
N ASP A 3 9.88 1.10 -32.62
CA ASP A 3 9.53 0.15 -33.71
C ASP A 3 8.01 0.02 -33.94
N ASP A 4 7.20 0.59 -33.05
CA ASP A 4 5.75 0.70 -33.16
C ASP A 4 5.27 2.00 -33.86
N GLY A 5 6.21 2.84 -34.32
CA GLY A 5 5.91 4.15 -34.91
C GLY A 5 5.57 5.24 -33.89
N SER A 6 5.68 4.95 -32.59
CA SER A 6 5.45 5.95 -31.56
C SER A 6 6.62 6.94 -31.44
N HIS A 7 6.28 8.14 -30.98
CA HIS A 7 7.22 9.21 -30.69
C HIS A 7 6.94 9.69 -29.27
N ILE A 8 7.90 9.46 -28.37
CA ILE A 8 7.80 9.91 -26.97
C ILE A 8 8.52 11.25 -26.86
N ILE A 9 7.79 12.27 -26.40
CA ILE A 9 8.34 13.59 -26.13
C ILE A 9 8.53 13.72 -24.62
N TYR A 10 9.77 14.00 -24.20
CA TYR A 10 10.09 14.32 -22.82
C TYR A 10 10.00 15.83 -22.61
N VAL A 11 9.19 16.25 -21.63
CA VAL A 11 9.02 17.64 -21.27
C VAL A 11 9.26 17.85 -19.78
N ASN A 12 9.81 19.01 -19.42
CA ASN A 12 9.98 19.38 -18.03
C ASN A 12 8.65 19.80 -17.41
N SER A 13 8.13 18.97 -16.51
CA SER A 13 6.85 19.23 -15.84
C SER A 13 6.89 20.35 -14.81
N ALA A 14 8.08 20.78 -14.36
CA ALA A 14 8.23 21.87 -13.41
C ALA A 14 7.99 23.27 -14.02
N MET A 15 7.85 23.37 -15.34
CA MET A 15 7.49 24.64 -15.98
C MET A 15 6.09 25.08 -15.56
N ALA A 16 6.04 26.20 -14.85
CA ALA A 16 4.81 26.80 -14.32
C ALA A 16 4.46 28.14 -14.98
N ASP A 17 5.31 28.65 -15.87
CA ASP A 17 5.06 29.90 -16.59
C ASP A 17 3.96 29.72 -17.65
N THR A 18 2.72 30.08 -17.27
CA THR A 18 1.53 30.00 -18.12
C THR A 18 1.50 31.04 -19.25
N SER A 19 2.48 31.94 -19.33
CA SER A 19 2.69 32.76 -20.54
C SER A 19 3.15 31.89 -21.72
N THR A 20 3.84 30.78 -21.44
CA THR A 20 4.32 29.83 -22.44
C THR A 20 3.30 28.73 -22.76
N PRO A 21 3.25 28.22 -24.01
CA PRO A 21 2.41 27.06 -24.36
C PRO A 21 2.71 25.82 -23.50
N LEU A 22 4.00 25.56 -23.24
CA LEU A 22 4.40 24.41 -22.43
C LEU A 22 3.97 24.58 -20.96
N GLY A 23 4.10 25.75 -20.37
CA GLY A 23 3.63 26.00 -19.00
C GLY A 23 2.11 25.89 -18.87
N ARG A 24 1.34 26.31 -19.90
CA ARG A 24 -0.12 26.05 -19.97
C ARG A 24 -0.43 24.57 -20.05
N LEU A 25 0.30 23.81 -20.87
CA LEU A 25 0.10 22.37 -21.00
C LEU A 25 0.38 21.66 -19.67
N MET A 26 1.46 22.04 -18.99
CA MET A 26 1.81 21.49 -17.69
C MET A 26 0.80 21.89 -16.60
N HIS A 27 0.25 23.10 -16.65
CA HIS A 27 -0.86 23.51 -15.79
C HIS A 27 -2.07 22.58 -15.98
N ASP A 28 -2.48 22.34 -17.22
CA ASP A 28 -3.66 21.53 -17.52
C ASP A 28 -3.51 20.08 -17.07
N PHE A 29 -2.35 19.46 -17.23
CA PHE A 29 -2.11 18.11 -16.70
C PHE A 29 -2.22 18.01 -15.18
N ARG A 30 -2.02 19.11 -14.44
CA ARG A 30 -2.21 19.17 -12.98
C ARG A 30 -3.60 19.61 -12.57
N CYS A 31 -4.38 20.15 -13.49
CA CYS A 31 -5.68 20.73 -13.17
C CYS A 31 -6.76 19.65 -13.14
N ALA A 32 -7.57 19.63 -12.08
CA ALA A 32 -8.71 18.72 -11.98
C ALA A 32 -10.03 19.35 -12.47
N GLN A 33 -10.03 20.66 -12.76
CA GLN A 33 -11.22 21.44 -13.09
C GLN A 33 -11.17 21.82 -14.58
N PRO A 34 -12.02 21.22 -15.44
CA PRO A 34 -12.06 21.51 -16.87
C PRO A 34 -12.18 23.00 -17.19
N GLU A 35 -12.91 23.75 -16.37
CA GLU A 35 -13.19 25.18 -16.57
C GLU A 35 -11.96 26.07 -16.37
N LYS A 36 -10.91 25.54 -15.74
CA LYS A 36 -9.65 26.25 -15.49
C LYS A 36 -8.55 25.83 -16.46
N MET A 37 -8.81 24.88 -17.36
CA MET A 37 -7.82 24.44 -18.34
C MET A 37 -7.71 25.40 -19.52
N TYR A 38 -6.52 25.48 -20.10
CA TYR A 38 -6.23 26.31 -21.27
C TYR A 38 -6.54 25.62 -22.60
N TYR A 39 -6.41 24.29 -22.66
CA TYR A 39 -6.59 23.49 -23.88
C TYR A 39 -7.93 22.74 -23.86
N ASP A 40 -8.82 23.07 -24.79
CA ASP A 40 -10.17 22.49 -24.89
C ASP A 40 -10.16 20.96 -24.97
N VAL A 41 -9.19 20.37 -25.68
CA VAL A 41 -9.07 18.90 -25.81
C VAL A 41 -8.87 18.25 -24.43
N LEU A 42 -8.03 18.84 -23.58
CA LEU A 42 -7.80 18.35 -22.22
C LEU A 42 -8.99 18.65 -21.31
N ALA A 43 -9.60 19.82 -21.46
CA ALA A 43 -10.80 20.20 -20.72
C ALA A 43 -11.96 19.24 -20.99
N GLN A 44 -12.26 18.95 -22.25
CA GLN A 44 -13.32 18.01 -22.66
C GLN A 44 -13.07 16.61 -22.13
N ARG A 45 -11.83 16.11 -22.23
CA ARG A 45 -11.48 14.78 -21.72
C ARG A 45 -11.63 14.71 -20.21
N THR A 46 -11.19 15.75 -19.49
CA THR A 46 -11.32 15.84 -18.03
C THR A 46 -12.79 15.91 -17.61
N ARG A 47 -13.61 16.71 -18.32
CA ARG A 47 -15.06 16.79 -18.12
C ARG A 47 -15.72 15.44 -18.30
N ALA A 48 -15.36 14.70 -19.35
CA ALA A 48 -15.89 13.37 -19.61
C ALA A 48 -15.63 12.40 -18.46
N PHE A 49 -14.49 12.50 -17.77
CA PHE A 49 -14.18 11.62 -16.63
C PHE A 49 -14.69 12.12 -15.28
N LYS A 50 -14.84 13.44 -15.10
CA LYS A 50 -15.08 14.05 -13.78
C LYS A 50 -16.47 14.65 -13.60
N GLN A 51 -17.20 14.91 -14.68
CA GLN A 51 -18.49 15.62 -14.64
C GLN A 51 -19.59 14.89 -15.40
N ASN A 52 -19.27 14.03 -16.38
CA ASN A 52 -20.28 13.18 -17.03
C ASN A 52 -20.63 12.00 -16.12
N GLU A 53 -21.92 11.68 -16.00
CA GLU A 53 -22.40 10.61 -15.12
C GLU A 53 -21.75 9.25 -15.40
N GLU A 54 -21.60 8.86 -16.68
CA GLU A 54 -20.93 7.62 -17.06
C GLU A 54 -19.46 7.58 -16.65
N GLY A 55 -18.73 8.69 -16.84
CA GLY A 55 -17.32 8.78 -16.47
C GLY A 55 -17.11 8.81 -14.96
N VAL A 56 -17.97 9.52 -14.24
CA VAL A 56 -17.96 9.55 -12.77
C VAL A 56 -18.29 8.17 -12.21
N SER A 57 -19.31 7.49 -12.75
CA SER A 57 -19.69 6.13 -12.36
C SER A 57 -18.56 5.14 -12.60
N HIS A 58 -17.93 5.18 -13.78
CA HIS A 58 -16.81 4.30 -14.10
C HIS A 58 -15.61 4.51 -13.16
N VAL A 59 -15.23 5.77 -12.91
CA VAL A 59 -14.12 6.08 -12.01
C VAL A 59 -14.46 5.72 -10.56
N SER A 60 -15.71 5.91 -10.12
CA SER A 60 -16.18 5.49 -8.78
C SER A 60 -16.08 3.97 -8.61
N ALA A 61 -16.55 3.21 -9.60
CA ALA A 61 -16.49 1.75 -9.56
C ALA A 61 -15.04 1.23 -9.47
N LEU A 62 -14.11 1.85 -10.21
CA LEU A 62 -12.68 1.52 -10.10
C LEU A 62 -12.12 1.82 -8.70
N TRP A 63 -12.51 2.94 -8.10
CA TRP A 63 -12.11 3.28 -6.73
C TRP A 63 -12.69 2.31 -5.69
N GLU A 64 -13.96 1.96 -5.82
CA GLU A 64 -14.61 0.99 -4.94
C GLU A 64 -13.97 -0.39 -5.05
N GLN A 65 -13.62 -0.83 -6.27
CA GLN A 65 -12.91 -2.07 -6.48
C GLN A 65 -11.52 -2.04 -5.83
N LEU A 66 -10.75 -0.97 -6.04
CA LEU A 66 -9.43 -0.83 -5.42
C LEU A 66 -9.53 -0.85 -3.88
N LEU A 67 -10.49 -0.11 -3.31
CA LEU A 67 -10.72 -0.10 -1.86
C LEU A 67 -11.08 -1.49 -1.33
N LYS A 68 -11.88 -2.25 -2.07
CA LYS A 68 -12.24 -3.61 -1.70
C LYS A 68 -11.03 -4.54 -1.73
N GLU A 69 -10.21 -4.47 -2.78
CA GLU A 69 -8.98 -5.26 -2.91
C GLU A 69 -7.99 -4.94 -1.78
N GLU A 70 -7.73 -3.65 -1.52
CA GLU A 70 -6.86 -3.22 -0.43
C GLU A 70 -7.38 -3.65 0.95
N TYR A 71 -8.71 -3.56 1.17
CA TYR A 71 -9.32 -4.03 2.41
C TYR A 71 -9.18 -5.54 2.58
N GLU A 72 -9.41 -6.32 1.53
CA GLU A 72 -9.27 -7.78 1.57
C GLU A 72 -7.82 -8.19 1.84
N GLN A 73 -6.85 -7.58 1.15
CA GLN A 73 -5.43 -7.81 1.39
C GLN A 73 -5.01 -7.40 2.81
N GLY A 74 -5.47 -6.23 3.28
CA GLY A 74 -5.20 -5.77 4.63
C GLY A 74 -5.78 -6.68 5.71
N ARG A 75 -6.97 -7.23 5.47
CA ARG A 75 -7.62 -8.22 6.35
C ARG A 75 -6.83 -9.52 6.38
N GLU A 76 -6.39 -10.04 5.23
CA GLU A 76 -5.59 -11.27 5.15
C GLU A 76 -4.25 -11.12 5.86
N ALA A 77 -3.51 -10.06 5.57
CA ALA A 77 -2.26 -9.74 6.26
C ALA A 77 -2.47 -9.55 7.77
N GLY A 78 -3.59 -8.94 8.16
CA GLY A 78 -3.98 -8.77 9.56
C GLY A 78 -4.24 -10.11 10.28
N ILE A 79 -4.92 -11.04 9.62
CA ILE A 79 -5.19 -12.38 10.15
C ILE A 79 -3.89 -13.17 10.27
N GLU A 80 -3.06 -13.18 9.24
CA GLU A 80 -1.77 -13.89 9.26
C GLU A 80 -0.87 -13.39 10.40
N LYS A 81 -0.71 -12.07 10.50
CA LYS A 81 0.06 -11.44 11.58
C LYS A 81 -0.56 -11.67 12.96
N GLY A 82 -1.89 -11.75 13.03
CA GLY A 82 -2.61 -12.09 14.25
C GLY A 82 -2.34 -13.52 14.71
N ILE A 83 -2.34 -14.48 13.78
CA ILE A 83 -2.02 -15.89 14.06
C ILE A 83 -0.56 -16.01 14.51
N GLU A 84 0.38 -15.38 13.80
CA GLU A 84 1.81 -15.42 14.18
C GLU A 84 2.02 -14.89 15.61
N LYS A 85 1.44 -13.72 15.93
CA LYS A 85 1.50 -13.14 17.27
C LYS A 85 0.82 -14.02 18.31
N GLY A 86 -0.30 -14.65 17.98
CA GLY A 86 -1.01 -15.55 18.88
C GLY A 86 -0.17 -16.77 19.23
N VAL A 87 0.48 -17.40 18.25
CA VAL A 87 1.39 -18.53 18.44
C VAL A 87 2.60 -18.12 19.27
N GLU A 88 3.20 -16.95 18.99
CA GLU A 88 4.32 -16.43 19.77
C GLU A 88 3.95 -16.16 21.24
N GLN A 89 2.79 -15.53 21.48
CA GLN A 89 2.30 -15.25 22.83
C GLN A 89 1.97 -16.52 23.60
N GLU A 90 1.36 -17.51 22.96
CA GLU A 90 1.11 -18.82 23.57
C GLU A 90 2.43 -19.48 23.97
N ARG A 91 3.41 -19.53 23.08
CA ARG A 91 4.75 -20.07 23.37
C ARG A 91 5.43 -19.34 24.53
N LEU A 92 5.39 -18.00 24.55
CA LEU A 92 5.91 -17.20 25.66
C LEU A 92 5.21 -17.52 26.98
N SER A 93 3.88 -17.64 26.96
CA SER A 93 3.12 -18.01 28.16
C SER A 93 3.49 -19.40 28.67
N SER A 94 3.69 -20.35 27.75
CA SER A 94 4.11 -21.71 28.05
C SER A 94 5.53 -21.76 28.65
N ILE A 95 6.49 -21.01 28.10
CA ILE A 95 7.84 -20.87 28.68
C ILE A 95 7.76 -20.27 30.10
N ARG A 96 7.01 -19.17 30.27
CA ARG A 96 6.86 -18.52 31.59
C ARG A 96 6.26 -19.48 32.62
N ARG A 97 5.23 -20.23 32.24
CA ARG A 97 4.61 -21.24 33.12
C ARG A 97 5.57 -22.34 33.52
N MET A 98 6.34 -22.88 32.56
CA MET A 98 7.37 -23.89 32.85
C MET A 98 8.46 -23.36 33.80
N MET A 99 8.85 -22.10 33.66
CA MET A 99 9.81 -21.48 34.57
C MET A 99 9.22 -21.28 35.97
N SER A 100 7.97 -20.83 36.09
CA SER A 100 7.34 -20.55 37.39
C SER A 100 6.88 -21.80 38.13
N GLU A 101 6.18 -22.71 37.46
CA GLU A 101 5.55 -23.89 38.09
C GLU A 101 6.53 -25.05 38.24
N LEU A 102 7.41 -25.25 37.24
CA LEU A 102 8.34 -26.38 37.22
C LEU A 102 9.78 -25.98 37.60
N GLN A 103 10.02 -24.70 37.92
CA GLN A 103 11.35 -24.17 38.29
C GLN A 103 12.43 -24.48 37.24
N LEU A 104 12.04 -24.62 35.97
CA LEU A 104 12.96 -24.90 34.88
C LEU A 104 13.73 -23.63 34.50
N SER A 105 14.98 -23.80 34.08
CA SER A 105 15.68 -22.70 33.41
C SER A 105 15.01 -22.39 32.08
N MET A 106 15.11 -21.14 31.63
CA MET A 106 14.53 -20.69 30.35
C MET A 106 14.96 -21.58 29.18
N GLU A 107 16.25 -21.93 29.12
CA GLU A 107 16.80 -22.80 28.08
C GLU A 107 16.21 -24.21 28.14
N LYS A 108 16.03 -24.77 29.34
CA LYS A 108 15.44 -26.10 29.52
C LYS A 108 13.94 -26.10 29.19
N ALA A 109 13.23 -25.02 29.50
CA ALA A 109 11.83 -24.84 29.09
C ALA A 109 11.67 -24.77 27.57
N MET A 110 12.54 -24.00 26.88
CA MET A 110 12.55 -23.93 25.42
C MET A 110 12.92 -25.27 24.76
N ASP A 111 13.84 -26.02 25.37
CA ASP A 111 14.23 -27.36 24.92
C ASP A 111 13.07 -28.36 25.05
N VAL A 112 12.33 -28.33 26.17
CA VAL A 112 11.11 -29.15 26.38
C VAL A 112 10.01 -28.80 25.38
N LEU A 113 9.85 -27.52 25.04
CA LEU A 113 8.91 -27.05 24.02
C LEU A 113 9.39 -27.29 22.59
N ALA A 114 10.56 -27.94 22.41
CA ALA A 114 11.18 -28.20 21.12
C ALA A 114 11.35 -26.93 20.26
N ILE A 115 11.59 -25.77 20.89
CA ILE A 115 11.81 -24.51 20.19
C ILE A 115 13.19 -24.54 19.51
N PRO A 116 13.27 -24.28 18.19
CA PRO A 116 14.55 -24.29 17.47
C PRO A 116 15.57 -23.34 18.10
N ARG A 117 16.83 -23.79 18.21
CA ARG A 117 17.93 -23.00 18.79
C ARG A 117 18.13 -21.64 18.09
N SER A 118 17.77 -21.54 16.81
CA SER A 118 17.78 -20.29 16.03
C SER A 118 16.79 -19.24 16.56
N GLU A 119 15.67 -19.67 17.14
CA GLU A 119 14.63 -18.76 17.67
C GLU A 119 14.87 -18.39 19.13
N TRP A 120 15.82 -19.02 19.82
CA TRP A 120 16.06 -18.77 21.24
C TRP A 120 16.41 -17.31 21.52
N GLY A 121 17.17 -16.66 20.63
CA GLY A 121 17.48 -15.23 20.77
C GLY A 121 16.23 -14.35 20.77
N ARG A 122 15.22 -14.69 19.96
CA ARG A 122 13.94 -13.98 19.86
C ARG A 122 13.16 -14.10 21.17
N TYR A 123 12.94 -15.31 21.67
CA TYR A 123 12.20 -15.51 22.92
C TYR A 123 12.96 -14.99 24.15
N LYS A 124 14.30 -15.14 24.20
CA LYS A 124 15.13 -14.58 25.28
C LYS A 124 15.02 -13.06 25.39
N ALA A 125 14.81 -12.35 24.28
CA ALA A 125 14.63 -10.90 24.29
C ALA A 125 13.23 -10.45 24.74
N MET A 126 12.23 -11.36 24.72
CA MET A 126 10.83 -11.07 25.03
C MET A 126 10.39 -11.55 26.43
N LEU A 127 11.23 -12.35 27.10
CA LEU A 127 11.02 -12.90 28.44
C LEU A 127 11.67 -12.04 29.51
#